data_AF-A0A535B9Q8-F1
#
_entry.id   AF-A0A535B9Q8-F1
#
_cell.length_a   1.000
_cell.length_b   1.000
_cell.length_c   1.000
_cell.angle_alpha   90.00
_cell.angle_beta   90.00
_cell.angle_gamma   90.00
#
_symmetry.space_group_name_H-M   'P 1'
#
loop_
_entity.id
_entity.type
_entity.pdbx_description
1 polymer ?
#
loop_
_entity_poly.entity_id
_entity_poly.type
_entity_poly.pdbx_seq_one_letter_code
_entity_poly.pdbx_strand_id
1 'polypeptide(L)' 'MIDVSLKGVRCRAAQEILDLGGNIGAATEGTIIYELEGEGGQLVNVQWDNGTSSLVSSEEIVITDGAVIWQ' A
#
# COMPACT_ATOMS: atom_id res chain seq x y z
N MET A 1 5.76 -14.90 0.02
CA MET A 1 4.43 -15.56 0.16
C MET A 1 3.37 -14.50 -0.09
N ILE A 2 2.25 -14.83 -0.73
CA ILE A 2 1.13 -13.86 -0.88
C ILE A 2 0.27 -13.94 0.38
N ASP A 3 0.12 -12.82 1.07
CA ASP A 3 -0.81 -12.65 2.20
C ASP A 3 -1.95 -11.71 1.78
N VAL A 4 -3.16 -11.97 2.26
CA VAL A 4 -4.37 -11.18 1.95
C VAL A 4 -5.14 -10.78 3.20
N SER A 5 -4.51 -10.85 4.36
CA SER A 5 -5.11 -10.55 5.67
C SER A 5 -5.55 -9.10 5.77
N LEU A 6 -4.80 -8.18 5.14
CA LEU A 6 -5.14 -6.76 5.05
C LEU A 6 -5.91 -6.38 3.78
N LYS A 7 -6.36 -7.36 2.98
CA LYS A 7 -7.12 -7.06 1.76
C LYS A 7 -8.39 -6.28 2.10
N GLY A 8 -8.59 -5.15 1.41
CA GLY A 8 -9.73 -4.25 1.60
C GLY A 8 -9.49 -3.15 2.63
N VAL A 9 -8.37 -3.20 3.38
CA VAL A 9 -8.01 -2.16 4.34
C VAL A 9 -7.61 -0.88 3.60
N ARG A 10 -8.07 0.27 4.13
CA ARG A 10 -7.73 1.59 3.60
C ARG A 10 -6.37 2.04 4.09
N CYS A 11 -5.61 2.63 3.18
CA CYS A 11 -4.34 3.25 3.47
C CYS A 11 -4.19 4.56 2.70
N ARG A 12 -3.12 5.28 3.00
CA ARG A 12 -2.68 6.43 2.21
C ARG A 12 -1.17 6.43 2.04
N ALA A 13 -0.69 7.04 0.97
CA ALA A 13 0.74 7.26 0.76
C ALA A 13 1.30 8.18 1.88
N ALA A 14 2.34 7.75 2.57
CA ALA A 14 3.03 8.52 3.60
C ALA A 14 3.86 9.67 3.00
N GLN A 15 4.35 9.45 1.78
CA GLN A 15 5.19 10.35 1.00
C GLN A 15 4.83 10.25 -0.48
N GLU A 16 5.51 11.02 -1.33
CA GLU A 16 5.43 10.83 -2.77
C GLU A 16 6.08 9.50 -3.17
N ILE A 17 5.38 8.70 -3.97
CA ILE A 17 5.87 7.39 -4.43
C ILE A 17 5.99 7.44 -5.95
N LEU A 18 7.20 7.20 -6.44
CA LEU A 18 7.51 7.13 -7.87
C LEU A 18 7.48 5.67 -8.31
N ASP A 19 6.50 5.32 -9.13
CA ASP A 19 6.36 4.00 -9.73
C ASP A 19 6.49 4.08 -11.26
N LEU A 20 6.76 2.95 -11.90
CA LEU A 20 6.84 2.84 -13.35
C LEU A 20 5.51 3.25 -14.03
N GLY A 21 4.37 3.10 -13.34
CA GLY A 21 3.05 3.49 -13.81
C GLY A 21 2.68 4.98 -13.60
N GLY A 22 3.50 5.75 -12.89
CA GLY A 22 3.25 7.17 -12.62
C GLY A 22 3.60 7.59 -11.19
N ASN A 23 3.19 8.81 -10.84
CA ASN A 23 3.43 9.39 -9.52
C ASN A 23 2.18 9.24 -8.63
N ILE A 24 2.36 8.69 -7.43
CA ILE A 24 1.37 8.71 -6.36
C ILE A 24 1.75 9.84 -5.41
N GLY A 25 0.95 10.90 -5.41
CA GLY A 25 1.18 12.03 -4.52
C GLY A 25 1.03 11.64 -3.05
N ALA A 26 1.74 12.34 -2.17
CA ALA A 26 1.59 12.15 -0.73
C ALA A 26 0.13 12.30 -0.29
N ALA A 27 -0.29 11.50 0.69
CA ALA A 27 -1.65 11.39 1.20
C ALA A 27 -2.71 10.91 0.19
N THR A 28 -2.34 10.49 -1.03
CA THR A 28 -3.25 9.78 -1.94
C THR A 28 -3.75 8.53 -1.24
N GLU A 29 -5.07 8.36 -1.19
CA GLU A 29 -5.68 7.18 -0.56
C GLU A 29 -5.75 6.00 -1.52
N GLY A 30 -5.80 4.80 -0.94
CA GLY A 30 -5.95 3.56 -1.67
C GLY A 30 -6.44 2.44 -0.79
N THR A 31 -6.60 1.27 -1.42
CA THR A 31 -7.06 0.05 -0.79
C THR A 31 -6.04 -1.07 -1.02
N ILE A 32 -5.63 -1.73 0.06
CA ILE A 32 -4.70 -2.85 0.02
C ILE A 32 -5.37 -4.05 -0.67
N ILE A 33 -4.66 -4.69 -1.60
CA ILE A 33 -5.15 -5.86 -2.35
C ILE A 33 -4.50 -7.15 -1.83
N TYR A 34 -3.18 -7.11 -1.62
CA TYR A 34 -2.40 -8.20 -1.04
C TYR A 34 -1.03 -7.69 -0.58
N GLU A 35 -0.32 -8.54 0.15
CA GLU A 35 1.02 -8.30 0.66
C GLU A 35 1.96 -9.43 0.20
N LEU A 36 3.25 -9.10 0.06
CA LEU A 36 4.31 -10.02 -0.28
C LEU A 36 5.43 -9.89 0.74
N GLU A 37 5.72 -10.97 1.45
CA GLU A 37 6.94 -11.08 2.25
C GLU A 37 8.06 -11.72 1.44
N GLY A 38 9.25 -11.10 1.48
CA GLY A 38 10.49 -11.60 0.91
C GLY A 38 11.73 -11.04 1.61
N GLU A 39 12.92 -11.43 1.14
CA GLU A 39 14.21 -11.05 1.75
C GLU A 39 14.50 -9.54 1.76
N GLY A 40 13.75 -8.76 0.96
CA GLY A 40 13.86 -7.29 0.88
C GLY A 40 12.85 -6.51 1.73
N GLY A 41 12.05 -7.19 2.56
CA GLY A 41 10.98 -6.57 3.35
C GLY A 41 9.57 -6.90 2.86
N GLN A 42 8.58 -6.23 3.45
CA GLN A 42 7.17 -6.41 3.12
C GLN A 42 6.75 -5.43 2.04
N LEU A 43 6.29 -5.96 0.92
CA LEU A 43 5.70 -5.19 -0.16
C LEU A 43 4.17 -5.30 -0.11
N VAL A 44 3.50 -4.21 -0.43
CA VAL A 44 2.05 -4.08 -0.36
C VAL A 44 1.54 -3.64 -1.71
N ASN A 45 0.63 -4.42 -2.30
CA ASN A 45 -0.05 -3.98 -3.51
C ASN A 45 -1.27 -3.15 -3.12
N VAL A 46 -1.32 -1.92 -3.63
CA VAL A 46 -2.39 -0.97 -3.35
C VAL A 46 -3.06 -0.57 -4.67
N GLN A 47 -4.39 -0.62 -4.68
CA GLN A 47 -5.20 0.05 -5.67
C GLN A 47 -5.49 1.48 -5.17
N TRP A 48 -4.88 2.47 -5.81
CA TRP A 48 -5.04 3.88 -5.46
C TRP A 48 -6.33 4.45 -6.05
N ASP A 49 -6.89 5.45 -5.37
CA ASP A 49 -8.14 6.11 -5.75
C ASP A 49 -7.99 6.96 -7.02
N ASN A 50 -6.75 7.35 -7.37
CA ASN A 50 -6.44 7.99 -8.64
C ASN A 50 -6.48 7.02 -9.84
N GLY A 51 -6.78 5.73 -9.60
CA GLY A 51 -6.91 4.69 -10.60
C GLY A 51 -5.63 3.88 -10.85
N THR A 52 -4.48 4.26 -10.30
CA THR A 52 -3.24 3.48 -10.45
C THR A 52 -3.18 2.32 -9.46
N SER A 53 -2.38 1.31 -9.78
CA SER A 53 -2.08 0.20 -8.88
C SER A 53 -0.57 0.02 -8.82
N SER A 54 0.00 -0.03 -7.62
CA SER A 54 1.45 -0.15 -7.45
C SER A 54 1.80 -1.09 -6.31
N LEU A 55 2.99 -1.69 -6.43
CA LEU A 55 3.60 -2.51 -5.38
C LEU A 55 4.61 -1.63 -4.64
N VAL A 56 4.33 -1.32 -3.38
CA VAL A 56 5.09 -0.33 -2.59
C VAL A 56 5.62 -0.96 -1.30
N SER A 57 6.61 -0.36 -0.66
CA SER A 57 7.03 -0.81 0.67
C SER A 57 5.93 -0.52 1.71
N SER A 58 5.77 -1.39 2.71
CA SER A 58 4.84 -1.12 3.81
C SER A 58 5.19 0.16 4.59
N GLU A 59 6.46 0.58 4.58
CA GLU A 59 6.92 1.84 5.18
C GLU A 59 6.48 3.10 4.42
N GLU A 60 6.08 2.96 3.15
CA GLU A 60 5.65 4.08 2.30
C GLU A 60 4.16 4.40 2.46
N ILE A 61 3.43 3.60 3.24
CA ILE A 61 2.00 3.76 3.42
C ILE A 61 1.61 3.80 4.90
N VAL A 62 0.50 4.48 5.18
CA VAL A 62 -0.12 4.53 6.50
C VAL A 62 -1.51 3.94 6.40
N ILE A 63 -1.83 2.95 7.22
CA ILE A 63 -3.18 2.43 7.36
C ILE A 63 -4.06 3.53 7.96
N THR A 64 -5.17 3.84 7.30
CA THR A 64 -6.13 4.86 7.73
C THR A 64 -7.40 4.25 8.33
N ASP A 65 -7.57 2.94 8.20
CA ASP A 65 -8.64 2.22 8.88
C ASP A 65 -8.31 2.06 10.37
N GLY A 66 -9.02 2.80 11.21
CA GLY A 66 -8.76 2.88 12.65
C GLY A 66 -8.95 1.57 13.43
N ALA A 67 -9.37 0.49 12.77
CA ALA A 67 -9.49 -0.84 13.38
C ALA A 67 -8.26 -1.74 13.17
N VAL A 68 -7.26 -1.32 12.37
CA VAL A 68 -6.13 -2.18 11.97
C VAL A 68 -4.79 -1.52 12.30
N ILE A 69 -3.95 -2.27 13.01
CA ILE A 69 -2.54 -1.94 13.30
C ILE A 69 -1.66 -2.99 12.62
N TRP A 70 -0.57 -2.55 11.99
CA TRP A 70 0.49 -3.44 11.49
C TRP A 70 0.90 -4.41 12.61
N GLN A 71 0.89 -5.71 12.32
CA GLN A 71 1.21 -6.75 13.31
C GLN A 71 2.63 -7.26 13.12
#